data_AF-A0A2T3BFW6-F1
#
_entry.id   AF-A0A2T3BFW6-F1
#
_cell.length_a   1.000
_cell.length_b   1.000
_cell.length_c   1.000
_cell.angle_alpha   90.00
_cell.angle_beta   90.00
_cell.angle_gamma   90.00
#
_symmetry.space_group_name_H-M   'P 1'
#
loop_
_entity.id
_entity.type
_entity.pdbx_description
1 polymer ?
#
loop_
_entity_poly.entity_id
_entity_poly.type
_entity_poly.pdbx_seq_one_letter_code
_entity_poly.pdbx_strand_id
1 'polypeptide(L)'
;NETVFIAANIIDGPLINGVWGKSILDLVDLIGKDRVYVSIYGGPTVALKELEAKLECGKSIVSEEEDPIDLDGFTRTKLPTGESRIKRIAYLAEVRNRALKPLDTLSQRYDKLLFINDVIFKPQDATRLLWGTNVNEETGKTEYKAACGADFIKFWKFYDTFATRDNEGYSMGVPIFPWFANAGEAESRRDVLHGKSAVRVKSCWGGIVAFDARYFQRDPEVGKIGTTPPEEHTNLDPPRHVDAGQEKRADENVLQPTLPLRFRASPEPFWDASECCLIHADLMAAPSPTTPATLPPHSGFMQHAPANKEQWGAGIYMNPYVRVAYDANTYSLLWMMKRVERLLVLPQGLINHFVHMPWFDPRRTEVAGQIVQDRLWVPSSHYVNYSRTAGRGGFCGIRRLLVLKEGKWGEDGGGNWDTLDV
;
A
#
# COMPACT_ATOMS: atom_id res chain seq x y z
N ASN A 1 -10.15 25.27 -1.20
CA ASN A 1 -10.52 23.99 -1.84
C ASN A 1 -9.26 23.22 -2.16
N GLU A 2 -9.16 21.99 -1.70
CA GLU A 2 -7.99 21.12 -1.94
C GLU A 2 -8.00 20.56 -3.38
N THR A 3 -6.82 20.33 -3.95
CA THR A 3 -6.61 19.68 -5.26
C THR A 3 -6.31 18.19 -5.09
N VAL A 4 -6.76 17.37 -6.05
CA VAL A 4 -6.71 15.91 -5.97
C VAL A 4 -6.04 15.30 -7.20
N PHE A 5 -4.99 14.50 -6.97
CA PHE A 5 -4.43 13.62 -7.99
C PHE A 5 -5.08 12.24 -7.84
N ILE A 6 -5.73 11.73 -8.87
CA ILE A 6 -6.32 10.39 -8.90
C ILE A 6 -5.38 9.49 -9.71
N ALA A 7 -4.81 8.48 -9.05
CA ALA A 7 -4.00 7.44 -9.68
C ALA A 7 -4.81 6.15 -9.78
N ALA A 8 -4.73 5.44 -10.90
CA ALA A 8 -5.38 4.15 -11.03
C ALA A 8 -4.59 3.13 -11.84
N ASN A 9 -4.76 1.86 -11.47
CA ASN A 9 -4.37 0.71 -12.27
C ASN A 9 -5.58 -0.18 -12.51
N ILE A 10 -5.88 -0.46 -13.78
CA ILE A 10 -7.03 -1.26 -14.18
C ILE A 10 -6.76 -1.93 -15.53
N ILE A 11 -7.09 -3.22 -15.66
CA ILE A 11 -6.93 -4.01 -16.90
C ILE A 11 -8.25 -4.59 -17.43
N ASP A 12 -9.37 -4.23 -16.79
CA ASP A 12 -10.70 -4.78 -17.09
C ASP A 12 -11.49 -3.79 -17.99
N GLY A 13 -11.53 -4.10 -19.28
CA GLY A 13 -12.25 -3.30 -20.29
C GLY A 13 -13.74 -3.11 -19.98
N PRO A 14 -14.51 -4.16 -19.65
CA PRO A 14 -15.89 -4.03 -19.20
C PRO A 14 -16.11 -3.12 -17.99
N LEU A 15 -15.21 -3.13 -16.99
CA LEU A 15 -15.29 -2.21 -15.86
C LEU A 15 -15.00 -0.76 -16.29
N ILE A 16 -13.96 -0.54 -17.10
CA ILE A 16 -13.59 0.77 -17.64
C ILE A 16 -14.75 1.37 -18.43
N ASN A 17 -15.37 0.59 -19.32
CA ASN A 17 -16.50 1.04 -20.13
C ASN A 17 -17.83 1.05 -19.37
N GLY A 18 -17.85 0.54 -18.15
CA GLY A 18 -19.05 0.37 -17.33
C GLY A 18 -19.02 1.19 -16.04
N VAL A 19 -19.32 0.51 -14.94
CA VAL A 19 -19.57 1.13 -13.63
C VAL A 19 -18.35 1.83 -13.06
N TRP A 20 -17.14 1.35 -13.34
CA TRP A 20 -15.91 1.94 -12.82
C TRP A 20 -15.61 3.26 -13.52
N GLY A 21 -15.59 3.27 -14.86
CA GLY A 21 -15.33 4.49 -15.63
C GLY A 21 -16.38 5.57 -15.38
N LYS A 22 -17.66 5.19 -15.26
CA LYS A 22 -18.71 6.13 -14.85
C LYS A 22 -18.44 6.73 -13.47
N SER A 23 -18.01 5.92 -12.50
CA SER A 23 -17.72 6.39 -11.14
C SER A 23 -16.53 7.36 -11.10
N ILE A 24 -15.53 7.18 -11.98
CA ILE A 24 -14.43 8.13 -12.14
C ILE A 24 -14.94 9.46 -12.71
N LEU A 25 -15.75 9.44 -13.77
CA LEU A 25 -16.34 10.64 -14.37
C LEU A 25 -17.19 11.41 -13.34
N ASP A 26 -18.10 10.71 -12.65
CA ASP A 26 -18.96 11.29 -11.61
C ASP A 26 -18.14 11.85 -10.44
N LEU A 27 -17.01 11.23 -10.10
CA LEU A 27 -16.09 11.72 -9.07
C LEU A 27 -15.36 12.99 -9.51
N VAL A 28 -14.87 13.06 -10.76
CA VAL A 28 -14.26 14.26 -11.32
C VAL A 28 -15.24 15.43 -11.30
N ASP A 29 -16.50 15.20 -11.66
CA ASP A 29 -17.55 16.22 -11.61
C ASP A 29 -17.87 16.66 -10.18
N LEU A 30 -17.93 15.71 -9.24
CA LEU A 30 -18.22 15.99 -7.83
C LEU A 30 -17.11 16.80 -7.15
N ILE A 31 -15.86 16.55 -7.53
CA ILE A 31 -14.71 17.33 -7.03
C ILE A 31 -14.59 18.66 -7.79
N GLY A 32 -14.85 18.69 -9.09
CA GLY A 32 -14.61 19.85 -9.93
C GLY A 32 -13.37 19.66 -10.80
N LYS A 33 -13.58 19.80 -12.10
CA LYS A 33 -12.66 19.49 -13.20
C LYS A 33 -11.32 20.22 -13.13
N ASP A 34 -11.33 21.43 -12.59
CA ASP A 34 -10.17 22.31 -12.42
C ASP A 34 -9.28 21.90 -11.22
N ARG A 35 -9.79 21.04 -10.34
CA ARG A 35 -9.09 20.61 -9.12
C ARG A 35 -8.60 19.17 -9.18
N VAL A 36 -8.83 18.48 -10.29
CA VAL A 36 -8.52 17.05 -10.44
C VAL A 36 -7.54 16.81 -11.57
N TYR A 37 -6.60 15.90 -11.31
CA TYR A 37 -5.80 15.27 -12.35
C TYR A 37 -5.96 13.75 -12.30
N VAL A 38 -6.22 13.12 -13.44
CA VAL A 38 -6.44 11.67 -13.53
C VAL A 38 -5.26 11.00 -14.24
N SER A 39 -4.57 10.11 -13.56
CA SER A 39 -3.47 9.31 -14.08
C SER A 39 -3.84 7.82 -14.05
N ILE A 40 -3.87 7.17 -15.22
CA ILE A 40 -4.22 5.74 -15.33
C ILE A 40 -3.11 5.03 -16.09
N TYR A 41 -2.57 3.97 -15.49
CA TYR A 41 -1.69 3.01 -16.17
C TYR A 41 -2.34 1.62 -16.14
N GLY A 42 -2.61 1.03 -17.31
CA GLY A 42 -3.28 -0.27 -17.38
C GLY A 42 -3.73 -0.65 -18.79
N GLY A 43 -4.91 -1.24 -18.95
CA GLY A 43 -5.45 -1.63 -20.25
C GLY A 43 -6.92 -2.06 -20.17
N PRO A 44 -7.51 -2.58 -21.24
CA PRO A 44 -7.00 -2.63 -22.61
C PRO A 44 -7.00 -1.23 -23.26
N THR A 45 -6.18 -1.05 -24.30
CA THR A 45 -5.96 0.25 -24.97
C THR A 45 -7.26 0.93 -25.43
N VAL A 46 -8.18 0.16 -26.04
CA VAL A 46 -9.43 0.70 -26.60
C VAL A 46 -10.33 1.31 -25.52
N ALA A 47 -10.54 0.57 -24.42
CA ALA A 47 -11.39 1.03 -23.32
C ALA A 47 -10.80 2.27 -22.64
N LEU A 48 -9.47 2.32 -22.48
CA LEU A 48 -8.78 3.49 -21.94
C LEU A 48 -8.96 4.73 -22.81
N LYS A 49 -8.85 4.61 -24.15
CA LYS A 49 -9.08 5.72 -25.08
C LYS A 49 -10.52 6.22 -25.06
N GLU A 50 -11.49 5.32 -24.94
CA GLU A 50 -12.91 5.69 -24.79
C GLU A 50 -13.21 6.44 -23.49
N LEU A 51 -12.57 6.06 -22.38
CA LEU A 51 -12.66 6.78 -21.12
C LEU A 51 -11.95 8.15 -21.21
N GLU A 52 -10.75 8.18 -21.80
CA GLU A 52 -9.97 9.40 -21.99
C GLU A 52 -10.77 10.47 -22.74
N ALA A 53 -11.49 10.09 -23.80
CA ALA A 53 -12.32 11.01 -24.58
C ALA A 53 -13.45 11.68 -23.75
N LYS A 54 -13.88 11.06 -22.65
CA LYS A 54 -14.96 11.57 -21.78
C LYS A 54 -14.44 12.37 -20.58
N LEU A 55 -13.15 12.27 -20.26
CA LEU A 55 -12.54 12.97 -19.12
C LEU A 55 -12.25 14.44 -19.44
N GLU A 56 -12.95 15.35 -18.76
CA GLU A 56 -12.81 16.80 -18.95
C GLU A 56 -11.91 17.46 -17.87
N CYS A 57 -10.78 16.84 -17.53
CA CYS A 57 -9.81 17.35 -16.56
C CYS A 57 -8.36 17.14 -17.04
N GLY A 58 -7.38 17.61 -16.26
CA GLY A 58 -5.98 17.22 -16.49
C GLY A 58 -5.83 15.70 -16.42
N LYS A 59 -5.11 15.08 -17.35
CA LYS A 59 -5.03 13.62 -17.42
C LYS A 59 -3.76 13.10 -18.07
N SER A 60 -3.40 11.87 -17.70
CA SER A 60 -2.40 11.02 -18.37
C SER A 60 -2.90 9.59 -18.37
N ILE A 61 -3.23 9.06 -19.54
CA ILE A 61 -3.77 7.71 -19.69
C ILE A 61 -2.77 6.93 -20.54
N VAL A 62 -2.16 5.90 -19.95
CA VAL A 62 -1.10 5.11 -20.58
C VAL A 62 -1.52 3.64 -20.59
N SER A 63 -1.52 3.04 -21.78
CA SER A 63 -1.78 1.62 -21.93
C SER A 63 -0.50 0.79 -21.75
N GLU A 64 -0.56 -0.28 -20.97
CA GLU A 64 0.53 -1.26 -20.84
C GLU A 64 0.84 -1.96 -22.18
N GLU A 65 -0.14 -2.05 -23.09
CA GLU A 65 0.09 -2.57 -24.46
C GLU A 65 0.95 -1.61 -25.30
N GLU A 66 0.88 -0.30 -25.03
CA GLU A 66 1.60 0.75 -25.78
C GLU A 66 2.93 1.13 -25.09
N ASP A 67 3.00 1.06 -23.75
CA ASP A 67 4.19 1.31 -22.93
C ASP A 67 4.36 0.16 -21.91
N PRO A 68 4.82 -1.02 -22.36
CA PRO A 68 4.98 -2.17 -21.50
C PRO A 68 6.11 -1.97 -20.49
N ILE A 69 5.97 -2.62 -19.34
CA ILE A 69 7.05 -2.69 -18.35
C ILE A 69 8.17 -3.57 -18.90
N ASP A 70 9.39 -3.04 -18.90
CA ASP A 70 10.60 -3.80 -19.23
C ASP A 70 10.91 -4.80 -18.12
N LEU A 71 10.75 -6.09 -18.43
CA LEU A 71 10.96 -7.18 -17.48
C LEU A 71 12.45 -7.46 -17.22
N ASP A 72 13.35 -7.05 -18.13
CA ASP A 72 14.78 -7.31 -18.00
C ASP A 72 15.43 -6.44 -16.91
N GLY A 73 14.81 -5.30 -16.58
CA GLY A 73 15.24 -4.42 -15.50
C GLY A 73 15.00 -4.96 -14.09
N PHE A 74 14.24 -6.05 -13.92
CA PHE A 74 13.92 -6.58 -12.59
C PHE A 74 15.01 -7.49 -12.02
N THR A 75 15.28 -7.33 -10.73
CA THR A 75 16.08 -8.31 -9.98
C THR A 75 15.38 -9.67 -9.98
N ARG A 76 16.10 -10.70 -10.42
CA ARG A 76 15.59 -12.07 -10.51
C ARG A 76 16.08 -12.92 -9.34
N THR A 77 15.18 -13.72 -8.78
CA THR A 77 15.47 -14.66 -7.71
C THR A 77 15.73 -16.05 -8.29
N LYS A 78 16.89 -16.64 -7.96
CA LYS A 78 17.20 -18.03 -8.31
C LYS A 78 16.48 -18.98 -7.36
N LEU A 79 15.69 -19.89 -7.93
CA LEU A 79 15.01 -20.96 -7.21
C LEU A 79 15.95 -22.15 -6.97
N PRO A 80 15.66 -23.00 -5.97
CA PRO A 80 16.38 -24.26 -5.78
C PRO A 80 16.36 -25.19 -7.00
N THR A 81 15.36 -25.05 -7.87
CA THR A 81 15.25 -25.78 -9.15
C THR A 81 16.25 -25.31 -10.20
N GLY A 82 16.97 -24.20 -9.96
CA GLY A 82 17.87 -23.55 -10.91
C GLY A 82 17.21 -22.49 -11.79
N GLU A 83 15.87 -22.42 -11.80
CA GLU A 83 15.12 -21.37 -12.49
C GLU A 83 15.40 -19.99 -11.89
N SER A 84 15.34 -18.96 -12.73
CA SER A 84 15.44 -17.56 -12.32
C SER A 84 14.11 -16.87 -12.59
N ARG A 85 13.49 -16.25 -11.59
CA ARG A 85 12.13 -15.69 -11.70
C ARG A 85 12.02 -14.28 -11.14
N ILE A 86 11.14 -13.47 -11.71
CA ILE A 86 10.83 -12.12 -11.20
C ILE A 86 9.78 -12.21 -10.08
N LYS A 87 10.01 -11.45 -8.99
CA LYS A 87 9.05 -11.35 -7.90
C LYS A 87 7.80 -10.58 -8.33
N ARG A 88 6.62 -11.15 -8.08
CA ARG A 88 5.30 -10.54 -8.36
C ARG A 88 5.19 -9.13 -7.79
N ILE A 89 5.60 -8.96 -6.53
CA ILE A 89 5.48 -7.70 -5.82
C ILE A 89 6.35 -6.61 -6.46
N ALA A 90 7.50 -6.97 -7.02
CA ALA A 90 8.37 -6.01 -7.70
C ALA A 90 7.65 -5.44 -8.93
N TYR A 91 7.07 -6.30 -9.76
CA TYR A 91 6.27 -5.88 -10.91
C TYR A 91 5.04 -5.05 -10.49
N LEU A 92 4.29 -5.47 -9.46
CA LEU A 92 3.13 -4.71 -8.97
C LEU A 92 3.51 -3.32 -8.43
N ALA A 93 4.67 -3.21 -7.77
CA ALA A 93 5.19 -1.93 -7.33
C ALA A 93 5.47 -1.01 -8.53
N GLU A 94 6.09 -1.53 -9.59
CA GLU A 94 6.36 -0.77 -10.82
C GLU A 94 5.06 -0.34 -11.53
N VAL A 95 4.07 -1.24 -11.66
CA VAL A 95 2.74 -0.91 -12.21
C VAL A 95 2.11 0.29 -11.48
N ARG A 96 2.20 0.33 -10.16
CA ARG A 96 1.68 1.46 -9.37
C ARG A 96 2.51 2.73 -9.54
N ASN A 97 3.83 2.59 -9.62
CA ASN A 97 4.73 3.71 -9.84
C ASN A 97 4.52 4.36 -11.22
N ARG A 98 4.18 3.58 -12.26
CA ARG A 98 3.78 4.10 -13.57
C ARG A 98 2.57 5.03 -13.47
N ALA A 99 1.56 4.68 -12.67
CA ALA A 99 0.40 5.54 -12.42
C ALA A 99 0.75 6.81 -11.61
N LEU A 100 1.83 6.82 -10.83
CA LEU A 100 2.30 8.01 -10.09
C LEU A 100 3.26 8.90 -10.88
N LYS A 101 3.85 8.40 -11.98
CA LYS A 101 4.90 9.09 -12.76
C LYS A 101 4.55 10.54 -13.15
N PRO A 102 3.30 10.90 -13.50
CA PRO A 102 2.98 12.29 -13.81
C PRO A 102 3.22 13.28 -12.65
N LEU A 103 3.18 12.83 -11.38
CA LEU A 103 3.50 13.70 -10.23
C LEU A 103 4.94 14.21 -10.24
N ASP A 104 5.85 13.57 -10.98
CA ASP A 104 7.25 13.99 -11.06
C ASP A 104 7.48 15.15 -12.04
N THR A 105 6.56 15.36 -12.98
CA THR A 105 6.73 16.32 -14.09
C THR A 105 5.69 17.43 -14.07
N LEU A 106 4.55 17.25 -13.40
CA LEU A 106 3.55 18.29 -13.25
C LEU A 106 4.06 19.45 -12.40
N SER A 107 3.82 20.67 -12.86
CA SER A 107 4.15 21.90 -12.13
C SER A 107 3.17 22.18 -10.99
N GLN A 108 1.92 21.75 -11.13
CA GLN A 108 0.88 21.88 -10.11
C GLN A 108 1.09 20.87 -8.99
N ARG A 109 0.98 21.34 -7.74
CA ARG A 109 0.96 20.47 -6.56
C ARG A 109 -0.45 20.07 -6.18
N TYR A 110 -0.54 18.86 -5.65
CA TYR A 110 -1.78 18.26 -5.17
C TYR A 110 -1.77 18.16 -3.65
N ASP A 111 -2.92 18.39 -3.02
CA ASP A 111 -3.10 18.23 -1.58
C ASP A 111 -3.40 16.77 -1.22
N LYS A 112 -4.19 16.09 -2.06
CA LYS A 112 -4.60 14.69 -1.87
C LYS A 112 -4.21 13.82 -3.05
N LEU A 113 -3.82 12.58 -2.77
CA LEU A 113 -3.60 11.52 -3.76
C LEU A 113 -4.65 10.43 -3.50
N LEU A 114 -5.53 10.16 -4.46
CA LEU A 114 -6.48 9.05 -4.39
C LEU A 114 -6.01 7.93 -5.32
N PHE A 115 -5.66 6.78 -4.78
CA PHE A 115 -5.31 5.60 -5.55
C PHE A 115 -6.51 4.65 -5.64
N ILE A 116 -6.86 4.19 -6.84
CA ILE A 116 -8.02 3.33 -7.11
C ILE A 116 -7.61 2.13 -8.00
N ASN A 117 -7.93 0.91 -7.57
CA ASN A 117 -7.78 -0.30 -8.38
C ASN A 117 -9.07 -0.60 -9.19
N ASP A 118 -9.20 -1.84 -9.67
CA ASP A 118 -10.35 -2.46 -10.34
C ASP A 118 -11.54 -2.76 -9.39
N VAL A 119 -11.88 -1.81 -8.52
CA VAL A 119 -12.99 -1.96 -7.56
C VAL A 119 -14.18 -1.08 -7.91
N ILE A 120 -15.39 -1.60 -7.72
CA ILE A 120 -16.63 -0.83 -7.81
C ILE A 120 -16.77 0.02 -6.54
N PHE A 121 -16.94 1.33 -6.71
CA PHE A 121 -17.06 2.30 -5.61
C PHE A 121 -18.13 3.35 -5.93
N LYS A 122 -18.55 4.11 -4.91
CA LYS A 122 -19.39 5.31 -5.08
C LYS A 122 -18.53 6.57 -5.04
N PRO A 123 -18.75 7.57 -5.91
CA PRO A 123 -18.05 8.85 -5.85
C PRO A 123 -18.13 9.50 -4.45
N GLN A 124 -19.29 9.44 -3.79
CA GLN A 124 -19.47 9.98 -2.45
C GLN A 124 -18.58 9.29 -1.41
N ASP A 125 -18.38 7.98 -1.53
CA ASP A 125 -17.52 7.23 -0.61
C ASP A 125 -16.04 7.59 -0.84
N ALA A 126 -15.62 7.85 -2.08
CA ALA A 126 -14.29 8.39 -2.38
C ALA A 126 -14.10 9.79 -1.77
N THR A 127 -15.09 10.68 -1.88
CA THR A 127 -15.02 12.00 -1.21
C THR A 127 -15.01 11.90 0.32
N ARG A 128 -15.71 10.92 0.89
CA ARG A 128 -15.66 10.61 2.32
C ARG A 128 -14.28 10.13 2.74
N LEU A 129 -13.57 9.41 1.88
CA LEU A 129 -12.21 9.01 2.15
C LEU A 129 -11.26 10.22 2.16
N LEU A 130 -11.36 11.09 1.16
CA LEU A 130 -10.56 12.30 1.00
C LEU A 130 -10.76 13.34 2.12
N TRP A 131 -12.01 13.55 2.55
CA TRP A 131 -12.38 14.67 3.42
C TRP A 131 -13.17 14.30 4.68
N GLY A 132 -13.60 13.04 4.83
CA GLY A 132 -14.49 12.60 5.92
C GLY A 132 -13.86 11.60 6.88
N THR A 133 -12.56 11.32 6.77
CA THR A 133 -11.84 10.36 7.62
C THR A 133 -10.84 11.10 8.52
N ASN A 134 -10.93 10.87 9.83
CA ASN A 134 -10.14 11.55 10.86
C ASN A 134 -10.11 13.09 10.70
N VAL A 135 -11.29 13.70 10.74
CA VAL A 135 -11.45 15.16 10.61
C VAL A 135 -11.18 15.82 11.97
N ASN A 136 -10.29 16.81 11.98
CA ASN A 136 -10.07 17.66 13.14
C ASN A 136 -11.26 18.61 13.31
N GLU A 137 -11.90 18.58 14.47
CA GLU A 137 -13.13 19.34 14.75
C GLU A 137 -12.91 20.87 14.76
N GLU A 138 -11.71 21.33 15.11
CA GLU A 138 -11.37 22.75 15.18
C GLU A 138 -11.07 23.32 13.79
N THR A 139 -10.30 22.60 12.97
CA THR A 139 -9.87 23.07 11.64
C THR A 139 -10.82 22.66 10.53
N GLY A 140 -11.67 21.66 10.76
CA GLY A 140 -12.52 21.04 9.75
C GLY A 140 -11.76 20.28 8.65
N LYS A 141 -10.46 20.04 8.83
CA LYS A 141 -9.60 19.36 7.85
C LYS A 141 -9.29 17.92 8.26
N THR A 142 -9.02 17.08 7.26
CA THR A 142 -8.57 15.71 7.50
C THR A 142 -7.12 15.66 7.98
N GLU A 143 -6.87 14.87 9.01
CA GLU A 143 -5.56 14.63 9.59
C GLU A 143 -5.19 13.16 9.44
N TYR A 144 -4.70 12.79 8.26
CA TYR A 144 -4.13 11.46 8.03
C TYR A 144 -2.95 11.57 7.09
N LYS A 145 -2.02 10.61 7.22
CA LYS A 145 -1.06 10.31 6.16
C LYS A 145 -1.68 9.41 5.10
N ALA A 146 -2.49 8.43 5.52
CA ALA A 146 -3.29 7.59 4.63
C ALA A 146 -4.65 7.20 5.24
N ALA A 147 -5.66 7.04 4.38
CA ALA A 147 -6.98 6.54 4.71
C ALA A 147 -7.45 5.56 3.63
N CYS A 148 -7.78 4.31 3.99
CA CYS A 148 -8.23 3.29 3.03
C CYS A 148 -9.71 2.93 3.19
N GLY A 149 -10.34 2.50 2.10
CA GLY A 149 -11.60 1.77 2.15
C GLY A 149 -11.46 0.34 2.68
N ALA A 150 -12.58 -0.36 2.78
CA ALA A 150 -12.65 -1.79 3.06
C ALA A 150 -13.20 -2.54 1.83
N ASP A 151 -12.49 -3.57 1.37
CA ASP A 151 -12.88 -4.33 0.19
C ASP A 151 -13.43 -5.73 0.51
N PHE A 152 -14.26 -6.21 -0.40
CA PHE A 152 -15.02 -7.43 -0.23
C PHE A 152 -15.02 -8.25 -1.51
N ILE A 153 -14.53 -9.49 -1.41
CA ILE A 153 -14.58 -10.49 -2.49
C ILE A 153 -15.88 -11.29 -2.48
N LYS A 154 -16.54 -11.32 -1.32
CA LYS A 154 -17.93 -11.75 -1.14
C LYS A 154 -18.58 -10.78 -0.18
N PHE A 155 -19.90 -10.68 -0.23
CA PHE A 155 -20.66 -9.70 0.56
C PHE A 155 -20.39 -9.77 2.08
N TRP A 156 -19.91 -10.92 2.57
CA TRP A 156 -19.57 -11.19 3.97
C TRP A 156 -18.06 -11.33 4.25
N LYS A 157 -17.23 -11.40 3.20
CA LYS A 157 -15.81 -11.79 3.28
C LYS A 157 -14.90 -10.62 2.89
N PHE A 158 -14.17 -10.11 3.88
CA PHE A 158 -13.11 -9.12 3.69
C PHE A 158 -11.99 -9.70 2.82
N TYR A 159 -11.45 -8.90 1.89
CA TYR A 159 -10.49 -9.39 0.90
C TYR A 159 -9.03 -9.12 1.29
N ASP A 160 -8.66 -7.86 1.54
CA ASP A 160 -7.27 -7.40 1.65
C ASP A 160 -6.53 -7.79 2.95
N THR A 161 -6.43 -9.10 3.21
CA THR A 161 -5.73 -9.65 4.38
C THR A 161 -4.20 -9.60 4.28
N PHE A 162 -3.64 -9.44 3.07
CA PHE A 162 -2.18 -9.39 2.88
C PHE A 162 -1.60 -7.99 3.10
N ALA A 163 -2.28 -6.95 2.61
CA ALA A 163 -1.87 -5.55 2.73
C ALA A 163 -2.30 -4.92 4.07
N THR A 164 -3.40 -5.39 4.65
CA THR A 164 -3.95 -4.81 5.89
C THR A 164 -3.30 -5.42 7.12
N ARG A 165 -2.87 -4.54 8.03
CA ARG A 165 -2.30 -4.90 9.33
C ARG A 165 -2.94 -4.05 10.40
N ASP A 166 -3.31 -4.66 11.52
CA ASP A 166 -3.90 -3.93 12.63
C ASP A 166 -2.93 -2.88 13.20
N ASN A 167 -3.38 -2.08 14.17
CA ASN A 167 -2.56 -0.99 14.70
C ASN A 167 -1.19 -1.48 15.21
N GLU A 168 -1.11 -2.72 15.68
CA GLU A 168 0.08 -3.34 16.26
C GLU A 168 0.91 -4.15 15.24
N GLY A 169 0.49 -4.15 13.98
CA GLY A 169 1.10 -4.91 12.90
C GLY A 169 0.67 -6.38 12.83
N TYR A 170 -0.30 -6.83 13.62
CA TYR A 170 -0.83 -8.19 13.47
C TYR A 170 -1.54 -8.35 12.12
N SER A 171 -1.48 -9.57 11.58
CA SER A 171 -2.34 -9.97 10.47
C SER A 171 -3.81 -9.92 10.87
N MET A 172 -4.68 -9.88 9.87
CA MET A 172 -6.12 -9.98 10.10
C MET A 172 -6.50 -11.32 10.75
N GLY A 173 -7.64 -11.36 11.41
CA GLY A 173 -8.27 -12.62 11.81
C GLY A 173 -8.93 -13.29 10.61
N VAL A 174 -9.77 -14.29 10.86
CA VAL A 174 -10.62 -14.83 9.80
C VAL A 174 -11.46 -13.69 9.19
N PRO A 175 -11.62 -13.66 7.86
CA PRO A 175 -12.09 -12.48 7.11
C PRO A 175 -13.60 -12.23 7.21
N ILE A 176 -14.20 -12.48 8.37
CA ILE A 176 -15.57 -12.13 8.73
C ILE A 176 -15.54 -11.04 9.81
N PHE A 177 -16.61 -10.25 9.91
CA PHE A 177 -16.68 -9.13 10.85
C PHE A 177 -16.35 -9.57 12.29
N PRO A 178 -15.48 -8.84 13.03
CA PRO A 178 -14.92 -7.50 12.75
C PRO A 178 -13.59 -7.48 11.97
N TRP A 179 -13.24 -8.57 11.27
CA TRP A 179 -12.04 -8.78 10.44
C TRP A 179 -10.72 -8.79 11.21
N PHE A 180 -10.49 -7.83 12.11
CA PHE A 180 -9.32 -7.79 12.98
C PHE A 180 -9.37 -8.89 14.03
N ALA A 181 -8.21 -9.48 14.32
CA ALA A 181 -8.08 -10.52 15.34
C ALA A 181 -8.15 -9.93 16.77
N ASN A 182 -8.40 -10.80 17.75
CA ASN A 182 -8.36 -10.42 19.17
C ASN A 182 -6.97 -10.75 19.74
N ALA A 183 -5.95 -10.04 19.26
CA ALA A 183 -4.55 -10.22 19.67
C ALA A 183 -3.96 -8.89 20.14
N GLY A 184 -2.94 -8.98 21.00
CA GLY A 184 -2.31 -7.80 21.60
C GLY A 184 -3.30 -6.95 22.40
N GLU A 185 -3.19 -5.64 22.23
CA GLU A 185 -4.16 -4.67 22.73
C GLU A 185 -5.44 -4.63 21.90
N ALA A 186 -5.54 -5.24 20.71
CA ALA A 186 -6.74 -5.33 19.87
C ALA A 186 -7.42 -3.98 19.57
N GLU A 187 -6.64 -2.91 19.39
CA GLU A 187 -7.16 -1.54 19.20
C GLU A 187 -8.03 -1.40 17.95
N SER A 188 -7.55 -1.87 16.79
CA SER A 188 -8.30 -1.80 15.53
C SER A 188 -9.62 -2.56 15.63
N ARG A 189 -9.61 -3.72 16.30
CA ARG A 189 -10.80 -4.52 16.57
C ARG A 189 -11.81 -3.74 17.41
N ARG A 190 -11.37 -3.06 18.48
CA ARG A 190 -12.25 -2.21 19.31
C ARG A 190 -12.81 -1.04 18.51
N ASP A 191 -11.97 -0.38 17.71
CA ASP A 191 -12.40 0.75 16.87
C ASP A 191 -13.52 0.33 15.90
N VAL A 192 -13.42 -0.84 15.26
CA VAL A 192 -14.49 -1.41 14.43
C VAL A 192 -15.75 -1.72 15.24
N LEU A 193 -15.62 -2.36 16.40
CA LEU A 193 -16.77 -2.68 17.25
C LEU A 193 -17.53 -1.44 17.74
N HIS A 194 -16.79 -0.36 18.02
CA HIS A 194 -17.34 0.94 18.41
C HIS A 194 -17.89 1.76 17.24
N GLY A 195 -17.78 1.26 15.99
CA GLY A 195 -18.33 1.95 14.83
C GLY A 195 -17.58 3.23 14.47
N LYS A 196 -16.27 3.30 14.74
CA LYS A 196 -15.45 4.44 14.33
C LYS A 196 -15.31 4.47 12.81
N SER A 197 -15.37 5.67 12.22
CA SER A 197 -15.06 5.89 10.79
C SER A 197 -13.56 6.06 10.52
N ALA A 198 -12.74 6.15 11.56
CA ALA A 198 -11.28 6.20 11.50
C ALA A 198 -10.72 5.08 12.39
N VAL A 199 -10.68 3.86 11.86
CA VAL A 199 -10.10 2.70 12.55
C VAL A 199 -8.59 2.79 12.42
N ARG A 200 -7.87 2.84 13.54
CA ARG A 200 -6.40 2.92 13.54
C ARG A 200 -5.80 1.61 13.02
N VAL A 201 -4.89 1.69 12.08
CA VAL A 201 -4.23 0.52 11.47
C VAL A 201 -2.77 0.86 11.14
N LYS A 202 -1.91 -0.15 11.03
CA LYS A 202 -0.51 0.06 10.62
C LYS A 202 -0.36 0.08 9.09
N SER A 203 -1.28 -0.56 8.38
CA SER A 203 -1.40 -0.50 6.92
C SER A 203 -2.78 -0.96 6.46
N CYS A 204 -3.20 -0.51 5.29
CA CYS A 204 -4.42 -0.95 4.60
C CYS A 204 -4.28 -0.70 3.09
N TRP A 205 -5.21 -1.22 2.29
CA TRP A 205 -5.30 -0.87 0.87
C TRP A 205 -6.76 -0.83 0.41
N GLY A 206 -7.47 -1.95 0.54
CA GLY A 206 -8.92 -2.02 0.32
C GLY A 206 -9.36 -1.57 -1.07
N GLY A 207 -8.47 -1.67 -2.07
CA GLY A 207 -8.69 -1.24 -3.46
C GLY A 207 -8.89 0.26 -3.70
N ILE A 208 -9.06 1.09 -2.66
CA ILE A 208 -9.18 2.54 -2.73
C ILE A 208 -8.52 3.20 -1.52
N VAL A 209 -7.54 4.09 -1.74
CA VAL A 209 -6.76 4.73 -0.68
C VAL A 209 -6.56 6.21 -0.97
N ALA A 210 -6.83 7.06 0.01
CA ALA A 210 -6.44 8.46 -0.01
C ALA A 210 -5.14 8.66 0.79
N PHE A 211 -4.19 9.37 0.23
CA PHE A 211 -2.94 9.77 0.85
C PHE A 211 -2.84 11.29 0.94
N ASP A 212 -2.04 11.76 1.91
CA ASP A 212 -1.46 13.10 1.85
C ASP A 212 -0.44 13.15 0.71
N ALA A 213 -0.75 13.91 -0.34
CA ALA A 213 0.05 13.91 -1.56
C ALA A 213 1.43 14.55 -1.38
N ARG A 214 1.68 15.28 -0.28
CA ARG A 214 3.00 15.90 -0.04
C ARG A 214 4.12 14.87 0.05
N TYR A 215 3.82 13.65 0.50
CA TYR A 215 4.80 12.56 0.58
C TYR A 215 5.15 11.97 -0.80
N PHE A 216 4.39 12.27 -1.85
CA PHE A 216 4.54 11.68 -3.18
C PHE A 216 5.04 12.68 -4.23
N GLN A 217 5.37 13.90 -3.81
CA GLN A 217 5.78 15.00 -4.66
C GLN A 217 7.11 15.58 -4.16
N ARG A 218 7.90 16.14 -5.08
CA ARG A 218 9.15 16.84 -4.72
C ARG A 218 8.84 18.15 -4.01
N ASP A 219 9.73 18.54 -3.10
CA ASP A 219 9.72 19.89 -2.51
C ASP A 219 10.38 20.88 -3.48
N PRO A 220 9.69 21.93 -3.96
CA PRO A 220 10.27 22.94 -4.82
C PRO A 220 11.45 23.69 -4.17
N GLU A 221 11.57 23.70 -2.84
CA GLU A 221 12.69 24.36 -2.15
C GLU A 221 13.98 23.53 -2.19
N VAL A 222 13.90 22.20 -2.31
CA VAL A 222 15.09 21.33 -2.49
C VAL A 222 15.65 21.46 -3.90
N GLY A 223 14.82 21.77 -4.90
CA GLY A 223 15.25 21.98 -6.29
C GLY A 223 16.05 23.28 -6.53
N LYS A 224 16.13 24.19 -5.56
CA LYS A 224 16.91 25.44 -5.65
C LYS A 224 18.33 25.30 -5.13
N ILE A 225 18.62 24.27 -4.33
CA ILE A 225 20.00 23.94 -3.94
C ILE A 225 20.50 23.00 -5.01
N GLY A 226 21.41 23.50 -5.86
CA GLY A 226 21.96 22.73 -6.98
C GLY A 226 22.66 21.45 -6.52
N THR A 227 21.92 20.37 -6.37
CA THR A 227 22.42 19.01 -6.31
C THR A 227 22.09 18.37 -7.65
N THR A 228 23.16 18.05 -8.38
CA THR A 228 23.15 17.17 -9.55
C THR A 228 22.27 15.93 -9.30
N PRO A 229 21.59 15.39 -10.34
CA PRO A 229 20.82 14.17 -10.21
C PRO A 229 21.68 13.08 -9.56
N PRO A 230 21.18 12.33 -8.56
CA PRO A 230 21.86 11.12 -8.14
C PRO A 230 21.88 10.18 -9.35
N GLU A 231 23.07 9.75 -9.75
CA GLU A 231 23.21 8.63 -10.67
C GLU A 231 22.40 7.45 -10.13
N GLU A 232 21.64 6.78 -11.00
CA GLU A 232 21.04 5.48 -10.72
C GLU A 232 22.16 4.49 -10.36
N HIS A 233 22.45 4.33 -9.08
CA HIS A 233 23.25 3.20 -8.60
C HIS A 233 22.38 1.94 -8.56
N THR A 234 22.12 1.39 -9.75
CA THR A 234 21.62 0.04 -9.98
C THR A 234 22.74 -0.98 -9.75
N ASN A 235 23.26 -1.09 -8.53
CA ASN A 235 24.14 -2.21 -8.16
C ASN A 235 24.01 -2.50 -6.66
N LEU A 236 23.04 -3.34 -6.29
CA LEU A 236 23.12 -4.09 -5.04
C LEU A 236 24.17 -5.19 -5.25
N ASP A 237 25.37 -4.96 -4.74
CA ASP A 237 26.41 -5.99 -4.67
C ASP A 237 25.85 -7.27 -4.01
N PRO A 238 26.27 -8.47 -4.45
CA PRO A 238 25.92 -9.72 -3.77
C PRO A 238 26.46 -9.71 -2.33
N PRO A 239 25.85 -10.45 -1.40
CA PRO A 239 26.23 -10.43 0.00
C PRO A 239 27.67 -10.92 0.16
N ARG A 240 28.61 -9.99 0.37
CA ARG A 240 29.96 -10.32 0.84
C ARG A 240 29.85 -10.75 2.30
N HIS A 241 30.52 -11.86 2.63
CA HIS A 241 30.75 -12.30 4.00
C HIS A 241 31.28 -11.13 4.82
N VAL A 242 30.55 -10.76 5.87
CA VAL A 242 30.92 -9.65 6.77
C VAL A 242 31.81 -10.24 7.86
N ASP A 243 33.10 -9.93 7.81
CA ASP A 243 34.00 -10.13 8.93
C ASP A 243 33.53 -9.28 10.13
N ALA A 244 33.49 -9.90 11.31
CA ALA A 244 33.11 -9.29 12.56
C ALA A 244 34.14 -8.21 12.97
N GLY A 245 33.74 -6.93 12.98
CA GLY A 245 34.63 -5.89 13.52
C GLY A 245 34.29 -4.41 13.29
N GLN A 246 33.23 -4.05 12.57
CA GLN A 246 32.85 -2.63 12.44
C GLN A 246 31.36 -2.43 12.69
N GLU A 247 31.03 -1.76 13.79
CA GLU A 247 29.72 -1.15 14.03
C GLU A 247 29.48 -0.06 12.96
N LYS A 248 29.01 -0.48 11.78
CA LYS A 248 28.51 0.46 10.77
C LYS A 248 27.18 1.01 11.24
N ARG A 249 27.13 2.32 11.45
CA ARG A 249 25.91 3.14 11.51
C ARG A 249 24.96 2.62 10.43
N ALA A 250 23.75 2.19 10.81
CA ALA A 250 22.77 1.70 9.85
C ALA A 250 22.63 2.72 8.71
N ASP A 251 22.68 2.25 7.47
CA ASP A 251 22.54 3.08 6.27
C ASP A 251 21.33 4.03 6.46
N GLU A 252 21.55 5.34 6.32
CA GLU A 252 20.50 6.35 6.55
C GLU A 252 19.27 6.08 5.65
N ASN A 253 19.49 5.49 4.47
CA ASN A 253 18.42 5.07 3.55
C ASN A 253 17.56 3.91 4.09
N VAL A 254 18.08 3.09 5.02
CA VAL A 254 17.33 2.04 5.73
C VAL A 254 16.42 2.66 6.79
N LEU A 255 16.86 3.75 7.41
CA LEU A 255 16.12 4.44 8.47
C LEU A 255 15.03 5.35 7.93
N GLN A 256 15.31 6.14 6.90
CA GLN A 256 14.36 7.09 6.30
C GLN A 256 14.20 6.87 4.79
N PRO A 257 12.96 6.86 4.26
CA PRO A 257 12.76 6.83 2.82
C PRO A 257 13.09 8.18 2.20
N THR A 258 13.58 8.15 0.96
CA THR A 258 13.72 9.34 0.13
C THR A 258 12.35 9.79 -0.38
N LEU A 259 12.13 11.11 -0.40
CA LEU A 259 10.96 11.70 -1.04
C LEU A 259 11.27 12.03 -2.51
N PRO A 260 10.32 11.86 -3.45
CA PRO A 260 8.95 11.39 -3.25
C PRO A 260 8.86 9.88 -3.00
N LEU A 261 7.91 9.46 -2.16
CA LEU A 261 7.65 8.04 -1.91
C LEU A 261 7.17 7.33 -3.17
N ARG A 262 7.64 6.09 -3.34
CA ARG A 262 7.25 5.16 -4.41
C ARG A 262 7.04 3.77 -3.84
N PHE A 263 6.19 2.99 -4.51
CA PHE A 263 5.98 1.59 -4.15
C PHE A 263 7.26 0.81 -4.37
N ARG A 264 7.53 -0.17 -3.49
CA ARG A 264 8.70 -1.03 -3.56
C ARG A 264 8.36 -2.45 -3.17
N ALA A 265 9.24 -3.38 -3.52
CA ALA A 265 9.19 -4.77 -3.07
C ALA A 265 10.27 -5.06 -2.03
N SER A 266 10.09 -6.16 -1.30
CA SER A 266 11.15 -6.73 -0.48
C SER A 266 12.25 -7.31 -1.38
N PRO A 267 13.54 -6.94 -1.20
CA PRO A 267 14.64 -7.49 -1.99
C PRO A 267 15.00 -8.93 -1.60
N GLU A 268 14.49 -9.44 -0.49
CA GLU A 268 14.82 -10.77 0.01
C GLU A 268 14.14 -11.89 -0.81
N PRO A 269 14.87 -12.93 -1.24
CA PRO A 269 14.36 -14.02 -2.08
C PRO A 269 13.12 -14.77 -1.57
N PHE A 270 13.04 -15.05 -0.27
CA PHE A 270 12.00 -15.92 0.30
C PHE A 270 11.13 -15.21 1.33
N TRP A 271 11.10 -13.88 1.22
CA TRP A 271 10.27 -13.02 2.05
C TRP A 271 9.52 -12.02 1.16
N ASP A 272 8.21 -12.16 1.13
CA ASP A 272 7.33 -11.26 0.38
C ASP A 272 6.47 -10.43 1.29
N ALA A 273 6.45 -9.13 1.01
CA ALA A 273 5.66 -8.14 1.69
C ALA A 273 4.89 -7.34 0.65
N SER A 274 3.60 -7.14 0.87
CA SER A 274 2.76 -6.36 -0.05
C SER A 274 3.35 -4.97 -0.24
N GLU A 275 3.52 -4.53 -1.49
CA GLU A 275 3.93 -3.17 -1.85
C GLU A 275 2.94 -2.13 -1.29
N CYS A 276 1.65 -2.48 -1.22
CA CYS A 276 0.61 -1.66 -0.61
C CYS A 276 0.75 -1.54 0.91
N CYS A 277 1.35 -2.53 1.58
CA CYS A 277 1.71 -2.40 2.99
C CYS A 277 3.04 -1.64 3.17
N LEU A 278 4.03 -1.91 2.33
CA LEU A 278 5.35 -1.29 2.42
C LEU A 278 5.30 0.23 2.23
N ILE A 279 4.44 0.74 1.36
CA ILE A 279 4.25 2.20 1.21
C ILE A 279 3.79 2.87 2.51
N HIS A 280 2.98 2.19 3.32
CA HIS A 280 2.56 2.67 4.65
C HIS A 280 3.71 2.64 5.67
N ALA A 281 4.57 1.61 5.60
CA ALA A 281 5.78 1.54 6.42
C ALA A 281 6.73 2.70 6.10
N ASP A 282 6.88 3.05 4.81
CA ASP A 282 7.69 4.18 4.38
C ASP A 282 7.03 5.51 4.81
N LEU A 283 5.72 5.64 4.66
CA LEU A 283 4.96 6.83 5.07
C LEU A 283 5.06 7.14 6.57
N MET A 284 5.08 6.11 7.41
CA MET A 284 5.32 6.27 8.86
C MET A 284 6.73 6.77 9.15
N ALA A 285 7.73 6.29 8.41
CA ALA A 285 9.14 6.64 8.59
C ALA A 285 9.56 7.94 7.88
N ALA A 286 8.74 8.44 6.95
CA ALA A 286 9.04 9.64 6.18
C ALA A 286 9.09 10.89 7.08
N PRO A 287 10.08 11.79 6.86
CA PRO A 287 10.13 13.06 7.56
C PRO A 287 8.89 13.91 7.24
N SER A 288 8.51 14.80 8.16
CA SER A 288 7.41 15.73 7.89
C SER A 288 7.81 16.65 6.72
N PRO A 289 7.00 16.77 5.64
CA PRO A 289 7.35 17.57 4.46
C PRO A 289 7.44 19.10 4.68
N THR A 290 7.49 19.57 5.94
CA THR A 290 7.42 21.00 6.31
C THR A 290 8.51 21.44 7.29
N THR A 291 9.49 20.60 7.61
CA THR A 291 10.58 20.99 8.51
C THR A 291 11.84 21.34 7.70
N PRO A 292 12.19 22.63 7.50
CA PRO A 292 13.50 22.99 6.99
C PRO A 292 14.60 22.48 7.95
N ALA A 293 15.67 21.95 7.38
CA ALA A 293 16.76 21.25 8.07
C ALA A 293 17.61 22.11 9.04
N THR A 294 17.14 23.28 9.45
CA THR A 294 17.90 24.27 10.25
C THR A 294 17.22 24.73 11.53
N LEU A 295 16.07 24.16 11.90
CA LEU A 295 15.47 24.39 13.21
C LEU A 295 15.63 23.16 14.10
N PRO A 296 16.07 23.30 15.37
CA PRO A 296 16.02 22.20 16.32
C PRO A 296 14.57 21.69 16.40
N PRO A 297 14.35 20.37 16.61
CA PRO A 297 13.06 19.72 16.45
C PRO A 297 12.06 20.22 17.49
N HIS A 298 11.43 21.36 17.21
CA HIS A 298 10.43 22.02 18.03
C HIS A 298 9.32 22.52 17.11
N SER A 299 8.63 21.58 16.47
CA SER A 299 7.33 21.81 15.84
C SER A 299 6.42 20.61 16.10
N GLY A 300 5.81 20.60 17.29
CA GLY A 300 4.45 20.08 17.57
C GLY A 300 4.11 18.59 17.38
N PHE A 301 4.84 17.80 16.59
CA PHE A 301 4.55 16.39 16.34
C PHE A 301 5.57 15.42 16.96
N MET A 302 6.61 15.94 17.60
CA MET A 302 7.62 15.17 18.32
C MET A 302 8.16 16.02 19.46
N GLN A 303 7.60 15.93 20.67
CA GLN A 303 8.44 16.14 21.85
C GLN A 303 7.98 15.67 23.23
N HIS A 304 6.76 15.18 23.42
CA HIS A 304 6.37 14.65 24.74
C HIS A 304 5.58 13.35 24.65
N ALA A 305 6.07 12.38 23.88
CA ALA A 305 5.59 11.00 23.98
C ALA A 305 6.58 10.20 24.83
N PRO A 306 6.20 9.73 26.04
CA PRO A 306 7.05 8.84 26.82
C PRO A 306 7.35 7.56 26.01
N ALA A 307 8.56 7.04 26.17
CA ALA A 307 9.19 5.94 25.42
C ALA A 307 8.48 4.56 25.53
N ASN A 308 7.19 4.53 25.84
CA ASN A 308 6.48 3.36 26.27
C ASN A 308 4.99 3.56 25.98
N LYS A 309 4.60 3.43 24.69
CA LYS A 309 3.32 2.88 24.16
C LYS A 309 2.62 3.63 22.99
N GLU A 310 3.10 4.74 22.44
CA GLU A 310 2.34 5.47 21.39
C GLU A 310 3.15 5.80 20.12
N GLN A 311 3.34 4.81 19.24
CA GLN A 311 3.89 5.10 17.90
C GLN A 311 3.47 4.10 16.81
N TRP A 312 2.40 3.35 17.04
CA TRP A 312 1.99 2.31 16.11
C TRP A 312 0.94 2.86 15.15
N GLY A 313 1.17 2.76 13.84
CA GLY A 313 0.20 3.16 12.81
C GLY A 313 -0.16 4.66 12.77
N ALA A 314 0.65 5.54 13.38
CA ALA A 314 0.30 6.94 13.56
C ALA A 314 -0.05 7.64 12.23
N GLY A 315 -1.32 8.07 12.11
CA GLY A 315 -1.85 8.76 10.94
C GLY A 315 -2.34 7.86 9.81
N ILE A 316 -2.47 6.55 10.01
CA ILE A 316 -3.05 5.63 9.01
C ILE A 316 -4.37 5.09 9.53
N TYR A 317 -5.42 5.21 8.71
CA TYR A 317 -6.77 4.81 9.09
C TYR A 317 -7.44 3.94 8.03
N MET A 318 -8.27 3.01 8.47
CA MET A 318 -9.26 2.34 7.63
C MET A 318 -10.64 2.93 7.92
N ASN A 319 -11.40 3.24 6.87
CA ASN A 319 -12.79 3.70 6.99
C ASN A 319 -13.74 2.55 6.62
N PRO A 320 -14.33 1.82 7.60
CA PRO A 320 -15.18 0.65 7.35
C PRO A 320 -16.52 0.98 6.68
N TYR A 321 -16.81 2.27 6.50
CA TYR A 321 -18.01 2.78 5.83
C TYR A 321 -17.81 3.08 4.35
N VAL A 322 -16.56 3.20 3.89
CA VAL A 322 -16.19 3.22 2.47
C VAL A 322 -15.97 1.77 2.06
N ARG A 323 -16.99 1.14 1.48
CA ARG A 323 -16.94 -0.27 1.10
C ARG A 323 -16.93 -0.43 -0.41
N VAL A 324 -16.00 -1.23 -0.91
CA VAL A 324 -15.84 -1.51 -2.34
C VAL A 324 -15.84 -3.02 -2.60
N ALA A 325 -16.03 -3.41 -3.86
CA ALA A 325 -16.01 -4.81 -4.26
C ALA A 325 -15.54 -5.00 -5.70
N TYR A 326 -15.09 -6.20 -6.02
CA TYR A 326 -14.57 -6.57 -7.34
C TYR A 326 -15.66 -7.03 -8.32
N ASP A 327 -16.88 -7.26 -7.85
CA ASP A 327 -18.00 -7.66 -8.68
C ASP A 327 -19.32 -6.97 -8.27
N ALA A 328 -20.18 -6.72 -9.26
CA ALA A 328 -21.41 -5.94 -9.08
C ALA A 328 -22.41 -6.63 -8.14
N ASN A 329 -22.48 -7.96 -8.14
CA ASN A 329 -23.39 -8.71 -7.29
C ASN A 329 -22.98 -8.56 -5.82
N THR A 330 -21.70 -8.83 -5.52
CA THR A 330 -21.12 -8.60 -4.18
C THR A 330 -21.38 -7.16 -3.73
N TYR A 331 -21.06 -6.17 -4.58
CA TYR A 331 -21.26 -4.75 -4.27
C TYR A 331 -22.71 -4.43 -3.89
N SER A 332 -23.68 -4.94 -4.68
CA SER A 332 -25.11 -4.72 -4.44
C SER A 332 -25.63 -5.34 -3.15
N LEU A 333 -24.95 -6.35 -2.61
CA LEU A 333 -25.33 -7.06 -1.40
C LEU A 333 -24.62 -6.55 -0.12
N LEU A 334 -23.61 -5.69 -0.24
CA LEU A 334 -22.84 -5.19 0.91
C LEU A 334 -23.72 -4.50 1.96
N TRP A 335 -24.75 -3.75 1.54
CA TRP A 335 -25.64 -3.04 2.46
C TRP A 335 -26.45 -4.00 3.33
N MET A 336 -26.78 -5.18 2.82
CA MET A 336 -27.56 -6.19 3.56
C MET A 336 -26.71 -6.78 4.67
N MET A 337 -25.47 -7.18 4.37
CA MET A 337 -24.57 -7.71 5.41
C MET A 337 -24.23 -6.72 6.48
N LYS A 338 -24.02 -5.45 6.13
CA LYS A 338 -23.71 -4.40 7.10
C LYS A 338 -24.73 -4.34 8.24
N ARG A 339 -25.98 -4.77 8.01
CA ARG A 339 -27.04 -4.80 9.04
C ARG A 339 -26.90 -5.97 10.01
N VAL A 340 -26.31 -7.09 9.59
CA VAL A 340 -26.28 -8.35 10.35
C VAL A 340 -24.88 -8.80 10.75
N GLU A 341 -23.82 -8.20 10.19
CA GLU A 341 -22.43 -8.62 10.37
C GLU A 341 -21.97 -8.60 11.84
N ARG A 342 -22.57 -7.75 12.70
CA ARG A 342 -22.27 -7.73 14.14
C ARG A 342 -22.61 -9.04 14.86
N LEU A 343 -23.48 -9.88 14.28
CA LEU A 343 -23.76 -11.22 14.78
C LEU A 343 -22.56 -12.17 14.63
N LEU A 344 -21.60 -11.83 13.76
CA LEU A 344 -20.40 -12.63 13.50
C LEU A 344 -19.27 -12.39 14.52
N VAL A 345 -19.43 -11.46 15.47
CA VAL A 345 -18.39 -11.12 16.45
C VAL A 345 -17.97 -12.31 17.31
N LEU A 346 -18.93 -13.08 17.83
CA LEU A 346 -18.65 -14.27 18.64
C LEU A 346 -18.15 -15.44 17.77
N PRO A 347 -18.81 -15.80 16.65
CA PRO A 347 -18.28 -16.80 15.71
C PRO A 347 -16.84 -16.51 15.27
N GLN A 348 -16.52 -15.25 14.95
CA GLN A 348 -15.18 -14.85 14.53
C GLN A 348 -14.14 -15.10 15.61
N GLY A 349 -14.44 -14.75 16.87
CA GLY A 349 -13.56 -14.99 18.00
C GLY A 349 -13.31 -16.48 18.23
N LEU A 350 -14.35 -17.30 18.15
CA LEU A 350 -14.25 -18.76 18.28
C LEU A 350 -13.42 -19.37 17.16
N ILE A 351 -13.70 -19.02 15.91
CA ILE A 351 -12.97 -19.56 14.77
C ILE A 351 -11.50 -19.15 14.85
N ASN A 352 -11.19 -17.88 15.12
CA ASN A 352 -9.80 -17.43 15.30
C ASN A 352 -9.04 -18.27 16.31
N HIS A 353 -9.67 -18.58 17.45
CA HIS A 353 -9.07 -19.41 18.48
C HIS A 353 -8.74 -20.82 17.95
N PHE A 354 -9.66 -21.47 17.25
CA PHE A 354 -9.44 -22.82 16.71
C PHE A 354 -8.45 -22.87 15.54
N VAL A 355 -8.38 -21.82 14.72
CA VAL A 355 -7.45 -21.75 13.59
C VAL A 355 -6.14 -21.02 13.90
N HIS A 356 -5.90 -20.66 15.17
CA HIS A 356 -4.71 -19.95 15.63
C HIS A 356 -4.43 -18.64 14.88
N MET A 357 -5.48 -17.86 14.59
CA MET A 357 -5.35 -16.53 14.00
C MET A 357 -5.33 -15.43 15.08
N PRO A 358 -4.51 -14.37 14.91
CA PRO A 358 -3.75 -14.03 13.71
C PRO A 358 -2.48 -14.89 13.58
N TRP A 359 -2.03 -15.10 12.33
CA TRP A 359 -0.84 -15.90 12.08
C TRP A 359 0.40 -15.25 12.70
N PHE A 360 1.28 -16.08 13.26
CA PHE A 360 2.55 -15.63 13.80
C PHE A 360 3.44 -15.04 12.69
N ASP A 361 3.85 -13.80 12.88
CA ASP A 361 4.82 -13.11 12.02
C ASP A 361 6.08 -12.82 12.84
N PRO A 362 7.22 -13.47 12.53
CA PRO A 362 8.46 -13.28 13.28
C PRO A 362 9.04 -11.86 13.14
N ARG A 363 8.66 -11.11 12.10
CA ARG A 363 9.19 -9.78 11.79
C ARG A 363 8.27 -8.64 12.21
N ARG A 364 7.12 -8.95 12.82
CA ARG A 364 6.10 -7.95 13.20
C ARG A 364 6.64 -6.81 14.05
N THR A 365 7.49 -7.15 15.02
CA THR A 365 8.05 -6.22 16.01
C THR A 365 9.43 -5.70 15.64
N GLU A 366 9.91 -5.98 14.43
CA GLU A 366 11.21 -5.43 13.98
C GLU A 366 11.17 -3.92 13.88
N VAL A 367 12.23 -3.28 14.38
CA VAL A 367 12.47 -1.85 14.26
C VAL A 367 13.54 -1.61 13.20
N ALA A 368 13.29 -0.72 12.24
CA ALA A 368 14.25 -0.43 11.19
C ALA A 368 15.60 0.02 11.77
N GLY A 369 16.71 -0.50 11.23
CA GLY A 369 18.07 -0.22 11.69
C GLY A 369 18.58 -1.16 12.80
N GLN A 370 17.71 -1.94 13.45
CA GLN A 370 18.11 -2.95 14.44
C GLN A 370 18.84 -4.12 13.77
N ILE A 371 19.89 -4.64 14.39
CA ILE A 371 20.48 -5.92 13.99
C ILE A 371 19.60 -7.06 14.51
N VAL A 372 19.08 -7.88 13.60
CA VAL A 372 18.23 -9.03 13.91
C VAL A 372 18.89 -10.32 13.41
N GLN A 373 18.68 -11.41 14.14
CA GLN A 373 19.07 -12.75 13.70
C GLN A 373 17.93 -13.35 12.89
N ASP A 374 18.23 -13.82 11.69
CA ASP A 374 17.26 -14.46 10.82
C ASP A 374 17.83 -15.78 10.27
N ARG A 375 16.97 -16.58 9.65
CA ARG A 375 17.33 -17.87 9.04
C ARG A 375 17.20 -17.75 7.53
N LEU A 376 18.34 -17.78 6.84
CA LEU A 376 18.39 -17.81 5.37
C LEU A 376 18.40 -19.25 4.88
N TRP A 377 17.58 -19.54 3.88
CA TRP A 377 17.68 -20.80 3.14
C TRP A 377 18.87 -20.75 2.18
N VAL A 378 19.84 -21.65 2.36
CA VAL A 378 20.96 -21.81 1.42
C VAL A 378 20.66 -23.00 0.49
N PRO A 379 20.71 -22.84 -0.85
CA PRO A 379 20.36 -23.89 -1.82
C PRO A 379 21.12 -25.22 -1.70
N SER A 380 22.14 -25.31 -0.83
CA SER A 380 22.95 -26.50 -0.56
C SER A 380 22.64 -27.19 0.79
N SER A 381 21.39 -27.12 1.28
CA SER A 381 20.73 -28.07 2.20
C SER A 381 20.50 -27.70 3.69
N HIS A 382 20.64 -26.45 4.11
CA HIS A 382 20.19 -26.06 5.47
C HIS A 382 19.86 -24.57 5.62
N TYR A 383 19.09 -24.27 6.68
CA TYR A 383 18.91 -22.91 7.18
C TYR A 383 20.15 -22.46 7.94
N VAL A 384 20.72 -21.32 7.54
CA VAL A 384 21.86 -20.69 8.23
C VAL A 384 21.36 -19.47 9.00
N ASN A 385 21.74 -19.38 10.28
CA ASN A 385 21.52 -18.16 11.04
C ASN A 385 22.43 -17.06 10.48
N TYR A 386 21.86 -15.91 10.15
CA TYR A 386 22.62 -14.75 9.72
C TYR A 386 22.09 -13.48 10.40
N SER A 387 22.99 -12.55 10.64
CA SER A 387 22.65 -11.23 11.15
C SER A 387 22.35 -10.29 9.99
N ARG A 388 21.22 -9.59 10.05
CA ARG A 388 20.88 -8.51 9.11
C ARG A 388 20.40 -7.28 9.85
N THR A 389 20.53 -6.14 9.19
CA THR A 389 19.84 -4.92 9.61
C THR A 389 18.38 -5.02 9.20
N ALA A 390 17.45 -4.87 10.14
CA ALA A 390 16.03 -4.84 9.87
C ALA A 390 15.66 -3.64 9.01
N GLY A 391 14.90 -3.89 7.93
CA GLY A 391 14.36 -2.86 7.06
C GLY A 391 13.01 -2.33 7.56
N ARG A 392 12.48 -1.32 6.86
CA ARG A 392 11.13 -0.82 7.11
C ARG A 392 10.08 -1.81 6.60
N GLY A 393 9.07 -2.07 7.43
CA GLY A 393 7.90 -2.86 7.03
C GLY A 393 8.03 -4.36 7.27
N GLY A 394 8.80 -4.80 8.29
CA GLY A 394 8.86 -6.22 8.67
C GLY A 394 7.48 -6.86 8.87
N PHE A 395 6.55 -6.14 9.50
CA PHE A 395 5.15 -6.53 9.73
C PHE A 395 4.28 -6.69 8.46
N CYS A 396 4.78 -6.30 7.29
CA CYS A 396 4.05 -6.41 6.02
C CYS A 396 4.18 -7.77 5.36
N GLY A 397 5.17 -8.56 5.77
CA GLY A 397 5.60 -9.72 5.03
C GLY A 397 5.16 -11.06 5.57
N ILE A 398 5.44 -12.08 4.77
CA ILE A 398 5.29 -13.49 5.08
C ILE A 398 6.44 -14.25 4.42
N ARG A 399 6.78 -15.42 4.99
CA ARG A 399 7.71 -16.38 4.36
C ARG A 399 7.02 -17.07 3.19
N ARG A 400 7.06 -16.44 2.02
CA ARG A 400 6.60 -16.97 0.73
C ARG A 400 7.39 -16.32 -0.40
N LEU A 401 7.37 -16.95 -1.56
CA LEU A 401 7.85 -16.37 -2.80
C LEU A 401 6.74 -16.40 -3.86
N LEU A 402 6.25 -15.22 -4.21
CA LEU A 402 5.28 -14.93 -5.26
C LEU A 402 6.05 -14.50 -6.50
N VAL A 403 5.94 -15.26 -7.59
CA VAL A 403 6.69 -14.99 -8.82
C VAL A 403 5.78 -14.83 -10.04
N LEU A 404 6.27 -14.06 -11.02
CA LEU A 404 5.66 -13.95 -12.34
C LEU A 404 5.75 -15.27 -13.10
N LYS A 405 4.67 -15.64 -13.80
CA LYS A 405 4.71 -16.63 -14.89
C LYS A 405 5.23 -15.92 -16.14
N GLU A 406 6.46 -16.21 -16.52
CA GLU A 406 7.09 -15.57 -17.67
C GLU A 406 6.76 -16.39 -18.93
N GLY A 407 5.84 -15.87 -19.75
CA GLY A 407 5.26 -16.52 -20.94
C GLY A 407 4.23 -15.60 -21.62
N LYS A 408 3.73 -15.96 -22.82
CA LYS A 408 2.71 -15.15 -23.52
C LYS A 408 1.46 -15.00 -22.66
N TRP A 409 0.97 -13.76 -22.55
CA TRP A 409 -0.31 -13.43 -21.96
C TRP A 409 -1.44 -14.27 -22.58
N GLY A 410 -2.19 -14.98 -21.73
CA GLY A 410 -3.55 -15.45 -22.03
C GLY A 410 -3.66 -16.69 -22.92
N GLU A 411 -3.96 -17.83 -22.31
CA GLU A 411 -4.93 -18.81 -22.86
C GLU A 411 -5.95 -19.28 -21.80
N ASP A 412 -5.61 -19.25 -20.49
CA ASP A 412 -6.41 -20.01 -19.50
C ASP A 412 -7.25 -19.19 -18.50
N GLY A 413 -7.24 -17.85 -18.57
CA GLY A 413 -7.99 -17.00 -17.62
C GLY A 413 -7.59 -17.17 -16.13
N GLY A 414 -6.50 -17.89 -15.84
CA GLY A 414 -5.89 -18.00 -14.52
C GLY A 414 -4.86 -16.89 -14.28
N GLY A 415 -4.62 -16.54 -13.01
CA GLY A 415 -3.64 -15.51 -12.65
C GLY A 415 -2.22 -15.83 -13.14
N ASN A 416 -1.50 -14.79 -13.57
CA ASN A 416 -0.11 -14.84 -14.09
C ASN A 416 0.96 -15.03 -13.01
N TRP A 417 0.63 -15.73 -11.92
CA TRP A 417 1.46 -15.79 -10.73
C TRP A 417 1.56 -17.22 -10.20
N ASP A 418 2.74 -17.59 -9.72
CA ASP A 418 2.94 -18.79 -8.91
C ASP A 418 3.20 -18.38 -7.46
N THR A 419 2.67 -19.20 -6.53
CA THR A 419 3.01 -19.12 -5.11
C THR A 419 3.88 -20.31 -4.78
N LEU A 420 5.12 -20.04 -4.40
CA LEU A 420 6.06 -21.06 -3.94
C LEU A 420 6.09 -20.99 -2.42
N ASP A 421 5.65 -22.09 -1.79
CA ASP A 421 5.86 -22.30 -0.37
C ASP A 421 7.34 -22.64 -0.17
N VAL A 422 8.00 -21.92 0.75
CA VAL A 422 9.45 -21.99 0.99
C VAL A 422 9.75 -22.37 2.43
#